data_AF-A0A497BKM5-F1
#
_entry.id   AF-A0A497BKM5-F1
#
_cell.length_a   1.000
_cell.length_b   1.000
_cell.length_c   1.000
_cell.angle_alpha   90.00
_cell.angle_beta   90.00
_cell.angle_gamma   90.00
#
_symmetry.space_group_name_H-M   'P 1'
#
loop_
_entity.id
_entity.type
_entity.pdbx_description
1 polymer ?
#
loop_
_entity_poly.entity_id
_entity_poly.type
_entity_poly.pdbx_seq_one_letter_code
_entity_poly.pdbx_strand_id
1 'polypeptide(L)'
;PTTRRLADMLELPVDEHGWLLPLDSNTHPVETVRPGIFLAGAGTGPMDIPETVAHASGAAAQVLKLFSRQHKSPSVIGGAGGERQ
;
A
#
# COMPACT_ATOMS: atom_id res chain seq x y z
N PRO A 1 2.96 17.07 13.31
CA PRO A 1 2.19 16.81 12.06
C PRO A 1 0.75 16.37 12.40
N THR A 2 -0.21 16.81 11.58
CA THR A 2 -1.66 16.59 11.76
C THR A 2 -2.09 15.13 11.52
N THR A 3 -1.17 14.27 11.09
CA THR A 3 -1.36 12.86 10.72
C THR A 3 -1.68 11.94 11.89
N ARG A 4 -1.29 12.27 13.14
CA ARG A 4 -1.56 11.40 14.31
C ARG A 4 -3.04 11.04 14.48
N ARG A 5 -3.93 12.02 14.32
CA ARG A 5 -5.37 11.78 14.40
C ARG A 5 -5.84 10.75 13.36
N LEU A 6 -5.33 10.82 12.14
CA LEU A 6 -5.66 9.86 11.08
C LEU A 6 -5.04 8.50 11.38
N ALA A 7 -3.82 8.48 11.89
CA ALA A 7 -3.15 7.26 12.30
C ALA A 7 -3.95 6.51 13.37
N ASP A 8 -4.46 7.22 14.40
CA ASP A 8 -5.30 6.63 15.43
C ASP A 8 -6.63 6.10 14.85
N MET A 9 -7.27 6.85 13.96
CA MET A 9 -8.53 6.44 13.32
C MET A 9 -8.38 5.23 12.40
N LEU A 10 -7.21 5.08 11.77
CA LEU A 10 -6.92 4.03 10.79
C LEU A 10 -6.09 2.88 11.40
N GLU A 11 -5.72 2.98 12.67
CA GLU A 11 -4.84 2.05 13.39
C GLU A 11 -3.50 1.87 12.69
N LEU A 12 -2.88 2.98 12.29
CA LEU A 12 -1.57 3.01 11.63
C LEU A 12 -0.45 3.40 12.60
N PRO A 13 0.72 2.79 12.49
CA PRO A 13 1.88 3.21 13.25
C PRO A 13 2.43 4.54 12.73
N VAL A 14 2.97 5.34 13.65
CA VAL A 14 3.69 6.58 13.34
C VAL A 14 5.07 6.57 14.00
N ASP A 15 5.99 7.33 13.44
CA ASP A 15 7.30 7.57 14.06
C ASP A 15 7.22 8.58 15.23
N GLU A 16 8.36 8.85 15.86
CA GLU A 16 8.47 9.82 16.97
C GLU A 16 8.06 11.24 16.57
N HIS A 17 8.23 11.59 15.28
CA HIS A 17 7.86 12.87 14.72
C HIS A 17 6.38 12.93 14.32
N GLY A 18 5.68 11.79 14.28
CA GLY A 18 4.27 11.64 13.91
C GLY A 18 4.02 11.39 12.43
N TRP A 19 5.03 11.00 11.65
CA TRP A 19 4.88 10.58 10.24
C TRP A 19 4.36 9.16 10.15
N LEU A 20 3.56 8.87 9.13
CA LEU A 20 3.03 7.53 8.88
C LEU A 20 4.16 6.60 8.42
N LEU A 21 4.22 5.41 9.01
CA LEU A 21 5.24 4.43 8.65
C LEU A 21 4.78 3.52 7.51
N PRO A 22 5.60 3.33 6.46
CA PRO A 22 5.35 2.31 5.45
C PRO A 22 5.54 0.92 6.04
N LEU A 23 5.05 -0.09 5.31
CA LEU A 23 5.22 -1.50 5.67
C LEU A 23 6.72 -1.88 5.68
N ASP A 24 7.44 -1.50 4.62
CA ASP A 24 8.89 -1.63 4.52
C ASP A 24 9.43 -0.56 3.56
N SER A 25 10.41 0.22 4.00
CA SER A 25 10.91 1.37 3.24
C SER A 25 11.60 0.99 1.92
N ASN A 26 12.08 -0.25 1.78
CA ASN A 26 12.82 -0.69 0.58
C ASN A 26 11.91 -1.40 -0.43
N THR A 27 11.02 -2.26 0.04
CA THR A 27 10.23 -3.17 -0.78
C THR A 27 8.78 -2.73 -0.94
N HIS A 28 8.21 -2.06 0.07
CA HIS A 28 6.80 -1.67 0.11
C HIS A 28 6.62 -0.23 0.61
N PRO A 29 7.19 0.77 -0.09
CA PRO A 29 7.26 2.15 0.40
C PRO A 29 5.88 2.85 0.47
N VAL A 30 4.90 2.40 -0.32
CA VAL A 30 3.54 2.97 -0.39
C VAL A 30 2.50 2.16 0.40
N GLU A 31 2.85 0.98 0.88
CA GLU A 31 1.89 0.10 1.58
C GLU A 31 1.98 0.34 3.08
N THR A 32 0.88 0.12 3.78
CA THR A 32 0.85 0.14 5.25
C THR A 32 0.72 -1.26 5.81
N VAL A 33 0.88 -1.38 7.14
CA VAL A 33 0.55 -2.62 7.87
C VAL A 33 -0.92 -3.03 7.74
N ARG A 34 -1.81 -2.11 7.33
CA ARG A 34 -3.24 -2.36 7.16
C ARG A 34 -3.58 -2.54 5.67
N PRO A 35 -3.96 -3.77 5.25
CA PRO A 35 -4.32 -4.02 3.84
C PRO A 35 -5.44 -3.10 3.36
N GLY A 36 -5.27 -2.53 2.16
CA GLY A 36 -6.21 -1.59 1.56
C GLY A 36 -6.00 -0.13 1.96
N ILE A 37 -5.07 0.16 2.88
CA ILE A 37 -4.63 1.53 3.17
C ILE A 37 -3.22 1.73 2.62
N PHE A 38 -3.07 2.80 1.84
CA PHE A 38 -1.83 3.15 1.14
C PHE A 38 -1.40 4.57 1.51
N LEU A 39 -0.10 4.82 1.44
CA LEU A 39 0.55 6.09 1.75
C LEU A 39 0.86 6.81 0.44
N ALA A 40 0.74 8.13 0.44
CA ALA A 40 1.07 8.97 -0.71
C ALA A 40 1.63 10.32 -0.26
N GLY A 41 2.68 10.77 -0.96
CA GLY A 41 3.31 12.07 -0.73
C GLY A 41 3.88 12.25 0.67
N ALA A 42 3.86 13.49 1.15
CA ALA A 42 4.53 13.91 2.37
C ALA A 42 3.88 13.44 3.69
N GLY A 43 2.95 12.47 3.66
CA GLY A 43 2.39 11.87 4.88
C GLY A 43 3.38 10.99 5.65
N THR A 44 4.45 10.55 4.98
CA THR A 44 5.50 9.67 5.52
C THR A 44 6.81 10.38 5.83
N GLY A 45 6.87 11.69 5.62
CA GLY A 45 8.06 12.51 5.82
C GLY A 45 8.18 13.64 4.79
N PRO A 46 9.14 14.56 4.97
CA PRO A 46 9.46 15.56 3.97
C PRO A 46 9.89 14.90 2.65
N MET A 47 9.28 15.32 1.53
CA MET A 47 9.62 14.89 0.17
C MET A 47 9.75 16.08 -0.76
N ASP A 48 10.50 15.91 -1.83
CA ASP A 48 10.46 16.85 -2.95
C ASP A 48 9.23 16.62 -3.85
N ILE A 49 9.03 17.51 -4.83
CA ILE A 49 7.87 17.45 -5.72
C ILE A 49 7.92 16.20 -6.62
N PRO A 50 9.02 15.89 -7.32
CA PRO A 50 9.10 14.67 -8.14
C PRO A 50 8.87 13.39 -7.34
N GLU A 51 9.45 13.29 -6.15
CA GLU A 51 9.30 12.16 -5.23
C GLU A 51 7.85 12.03 -4.78
N THR A 52 7.20 13.13 -4.39
CA THR A 52 5.78 13.15 -4.02
C THR A 52 4.90 12.62 -5.16
N VAL A 53 5.16 13.04 -6.40
CA VAL A 53 4.39 12.60 -7.58
C VAL A 53 4.64 11.11 -7.88
N ALA A 54 5.89 10.66 -7.81
CA ALA A 54 6.24 9.26 -7.99
C ALA A 54 5.60 8.37 -6.90
N HIS A 55 5.64 8.82 -5.65
CA HIS A 55 5.07 8.12 -4.51
C HIS A 55 3.54 8.01 -4.63
N ALA A 56 2.85 9.10 -4.98
CA ALA A 56 1.42 9.09 -5.24
C ALA A 56 1.04 8.16 -6.42
N SER A 57 1.85 8.14 -7.49
CA SER A 57 1.64 7.24 -8.63
C SER A 57 1.79 5.77 -8.23
N GLY A 58 2.78 5.45 -7.39
CA GLY A 58 2.95 4.11 -6.81
C GLY A 58 1.76 3.67 -5.97
N ALA A 59 1.23 4.55 -5.12
CA ALA A 59 0.04 4.29 -4.33
C ALA A 59 -1.19 3.99 -5.21
N ALA A 60 -1.41 4.81 -6.26
CA ALA A 60 -2.50 4.60 -7.21
C ALA A 60 -2.38 3.25 -7.95
N ALA A 61 -1.16 2.86 -8.34
CA ALA A 61 -0.91 1.57 -8.98
C ALA A 61 -1.26 0.38 -8.07
N GLN A 62 -0.94 0.45 -6.77
CA GLN A 62 -1.32 -0.60 -5.82
C GLN A 62 -2.84 -0.68 -5.60
N VAL A 63 -3.53 0.46 -5.55
CA VAL A 63 -5.00 0.50 -5.47
C VAL A 63 -5.63 -0.13 -6.72
N LEU A 64 -5.13 0.20 -7.92
CA LEU A 64 -5.58 -0.43 -9.16
C LEU A 64 -5.36 -1.94 -9.16
N LYS A 65 -4.20 -2.40 -8.66
CA LYS A 65 -3.90 -3.83 -8.49
C LYS A 65 -4.87 -4.50 -7.52
N LEU A 66 -5.22 -3.85 -6.41
CA LEU A 66 -6.20 -4.34 -5.44
C LEU A 66 -7.58 -4.53 -6.09
N PHE A 67 -8.08 -3.51 -6.81
CA PHE A 67 -9.38 -3.58 -7.46
C PHE A 67 -9.43 -4.55 -8.63
N SER A 68 -8.34 -4.66 -9.39
CA SER A 68 -8.22 -5.62 -10.50
C SER A 68 -8.30 -7.07 -10.03
N ARG A 69 -7.96 -7.35 -8.77
CA ARG A 69 -8.14 -8.68 -8.16
C ARG A 69 -9.57 -8.92 -7.68
N GLN A 70 -10.29 -7.89 -7.25
CA GLN A 70 -11.68 -8.00 -6.78
C GLN A 70 -12.70 -8.19 -7.91
N HIS A 71 -12.42 -7.67 -9.12
CA HIS A 71 -13.30 -7.84 -10.29
C HIS A 71 -13.15 -9.19 -11.00
N LYS A 72 -12.14 -9.98 -10.66
CA LYS A 72 -12.09 -11.37 -11.10
C LYS A 72 -13.00 -12.18 -10.19
N SER A 73 -14.18 -12.57 -10.70
CA SER A 73 -14.93 -13.68 -10.12
C SER A 73 -13.94 -14.81 -9.80
N PRO A 74 -13.98 -15.42 -8.61
CA PRO A 74 -13.08 -16.52 -8.29
C PRO A 74 -13.31 -17.61 -9.34
N SER A 75 -12.39 -17.71 -10.30
CA SER A 75 -12.43 -18.72 -11.33
C SER A 75 -12.08 -20.04 -10.64
N VAL A 76 -13.10 -20.70 -10.09
CA VAL A 76 -13.10 -22.15 -9.92
C VAL A 76 -12.94 -22.73 -11.31
N ILE A 77 -11.72 -23.17 -11.67
CA ILE A 77 -11.34 -24.21 -12.67
C ILE A 77 -9.83 -24.05 -12.97
N GLY A 78 -8.96 -25.06 -12.95
CA GLY A 78 -9.12 -26.48 -12.66
C GLY A 78 -7.73 -27.09 -12.43
N GLY A 79 -7.64 -28.00 -11.45
CA GLY A 79 -6.48 -28.89 -11.31
C GLY A 79 -6.57 -29.99 -12.36
N ALA A 80 -5.73 -29.91 -13.39
CA ALA A 80 -5.42 -31.03 -14.28
C ALA A 80 -4.00 -30.83 -14.80
N GLY A 81 -3.03 -31.46 -14.12
CA GLY A 81 -1.62 -31.36 -14.45
C GLY A 81 -0.81 -32.26 -13.54
N GLY A 82 -1.04 -33.57 -13.66
CA GLY A 82 -0.37 -34.60 -12.88
C GLY A 82 -0.15 -35.86 -13.71
N GLU A 83 0.47 -35.71 -14.88
CA GLU A 83 1.08 -36.84 -15.58
C GLU A 83 2.35 -37.24 -14.82
N ARG A 84 2.23 -38.33 -14.06
CA ARG A 84 3.36 -39.08 -13.52
C ARG A 84 3.85 -40.03 -14.62
N GLN A 85 5.04 -39.75 -15.14
CA GLN A 85 5.96 -40.78 -15.64
C GLN A 85 6.89 -41.18 -14.50
#